data_AF-A0A177AUL2-F1
#
_entry.id   AF-A0A177AUL2-F1
#
_cell.length_a   1.000
_cell.length_b   1.000
_cell.length_c   1.000
_cell.angle_alpha   90.00
_cell.angle_beta   90.00
_cell.angle_gamma   90.00
#
_symmetry.space_group_name_H-M   'P 1'
#
loop_
_entity.id
_entity.type
_entity.pdbx_description
1 polymer ?
#
loop_
_entity_poly.entity_id
_entity_poly.type
_entity_poly.pdbx_seq_one_letter_code
_entity_poly.pdbx_strand_id
1 'polypeptide(L)'
;KGGFSKIINENKINHQQQRLDIDNSFQNLSNLMENASKIIDLSNKISNMIGKNQDDDLIKYRNEVITKLGIYSPTTKSDFTNNDDYFQNLAKDISNVVCNFIESKNGIISFTNTFYLLNRARSTNLCSPNDFVSSAKFVSNYASNIIVTNMENGLKIFLDISQSSDAIYKKIQILLDNTQYCTAYDVALCANCPVIMALEK
;
A
#
# COMPACT_ATOMS: atom_id res chain seq x y z
N LYS A 1 -18.66 26.14 59.72
CA LYS A 1 -19.39 25.88 58.44
C LYS A 1 -18.70 26.48 57.19
N GLY A 2 -17.39 26.78 57.20
CA GLY A 2 -16.71 27.46 56.07
C GLY A 2 -15.82 26.60 55.15
N GLY A 3 -15.41 25.39 55.58
CA GLY A 3 -14.42 24.58 54.82
C GLY A 3 -14.98 23.95 53.54
N PHE A 4 -16.16 23.33 53.60
CA PHE A 4 -16.78 22.67 52.44
C PHE A 4 -17.15 23.66 51.32
N SER A 5 -17.63 24.86 51.66
CA SER A 5 -17.94 25.89 50.67
C SER A 5 -16.67 26.38 49.96
N LYS A 6 -15.53 26.41 50.64
CA LYS A 6 -14.24 26.81 50.05
C LYS A 6 -13.72 25.76 49.08
N ILE A 7 -13.76 24.48 49.46
CA ILE A 7 -13.34 23.35 48.61
C ILE A 7 -14.20 23.23 47.34
N ILE A 8 -15.53 23.43 47.46
CA ILE A 8 -16.43 23.42 46.30
C ILE A 8 -16.09 24.58 45.35
N ASN A 9 -15.79 25.76 45.89
CA ASN A 9 -15.45 26.91 45.06
C ASN A 9 -14.08 26.75 44.38
N GLU A 10 -13.10 26.20 45.09
CA GLU A 10 -11.75 25.93 44.57
C GLU A 10 -11.76 24.84 43.49
N ASN A 11 -12.54 23.76 43.66
CA ASN A 11 -12.75 22.76 42.61
C ASN A 11 -13.47 23.33 41.39
N LYS A 12 -14.44 24.24 41.58
CA LYS A 12 -15.10 24.93 40.45
C LYS A 12 -14.12 25.80 39.67
N ILE A 13 -13.25 26.55 40.35
CA ILE A 13 -12.22 27.39 39.72
C ILE A 13 -11.21 26.51 38.97
N ASN A 14 -10.74 25.41 39.56
CA ASN A 14 -9.83 24.47 38.90
C ASN A 14 -10.45 23.83 37.66
N HIS A 15 -11.72 23.43 37.71
CA HIS A 15 -12.43 22.90 36.55
C HIS A 15 -12.65 23.96 35.46
N GLN A 16 -12.85 25.22 35.82
CA GLN A 16 -12.93 26.32 34.87
C GLN A 16 -11.57 26.58 34.21
N GLN A 17 -10.48 26.57 34.98
CA GLN A 17 -9.12 26.71 34.44
C GLN A 17 -8.75 25.55 33.51
N GLN A 18 -9.03 24.30 33.89
CA GLN A 18 -8.81 23.14 33.02
C GLN A 18 -9.62 23.24 31.71
N ARG A 19 -10.85 23.75 31.75
CA ARG A 19 -11.64 23.98 30.53
C ARG A 19 -11.00 25.05 29.65
N LEU A 20 -10.55 26.17 30.23
CA LEU A 20 -9.87 27.23 29.49
C LEU A 20 -8.56 26.73 28.86
N ASP A 21 -7.78 25.92 29.57
CA ASP A 21 -6.54 25.35 29.05
C ASP A 21 -6.80 24.36 27.90
N ILE A 22 -7.86 23.56 28.00
CA ILE A 22 -8.32 22.66 26.94
C ILE A 22 -8.78 23.47 25.72
N ASP A 23 -9.59 24.51 25.91
CA ASP A 23 -10.08 25.37 24.83
C ASP A 23 -8.94 26.12 24.13
N ASN A 24 -7.96 26.63 24.89
CA ASN A 24 -6.75 27.24 24.35
C ASN A 24 -5.89 26.23 23.57
N SER A 25 -5.80 24.99 24.04
CA SER A 25 -5.09 23.92 23.33
C SER A 25 -5.78 23.55 22.01
N PHE A 26 -7.12 23.53 21.98
CA PHE A 26 -7.89 23.34 20.74
C PHE A 26 -7.71 24.49 19.76
N GLN A 27 -7.73 25.74 20.22
CA GLN A 27 -7.46 26.91 19.37
C GLN A 27 -6.05 26.87 18.78
N ASN A 28 -5.05 26.52 19.58
CA ASN A 28 -3.68 26.38 19.09
C ASN A 28 -3.54 25.27 18.06
N LEU A 29 -4.23 24.13 18.26
CA LEU A 29 -4.28 23.06 17.28
C LEU A 29 -4.98 23.52 15.98
N SER A 30 -6.08 24.26 16.08
CA SER A 30 -6.77 24.83 14.91
C SER A 30 -5.87 25.79 14.14
N ASN A 31 -5.14 26.67 14.82
CA ASN A 31 -4.17 27.58 14.19
C ASN A 31 -3.02 26.82 13.51
N LEU A 32 -2.55 25.75 14.14
CA LEU A 32 -1.52 24.88 13.54
C LEU A 32 -2.05 24.18 12.28
N MET A 33 -3.28 23.68 12.30
CA MET A 33 -3.93 23.06 11.15
C MET A 33 -4.19 24.04 10.01
N GLU A 34 -4.59 25.28 10.32
CA GLU A 34 -4.76 26.33 9.31
C GLU A 34 -3.42 26.69 8.63
N ASN A 35 -2.34 26.77 9.41
CA ASN A 35 -1.00 27.01 8.88
C ASN A 35 -0.50 25.84 8.02
N ALA A 36 -0.75 24.60 8.46
CA ALA A 36 -0.44 23.40 7.67
C ALA A 36 -1.23 23.38 6.35
N SER A 37 -2.52 23.75 6.38
CA SER A 37 -3.36 23.86 5.17
C SER A 37 -2.78 24.86 4.17
N LYS A 38 -2.32 26.04 4.64
CA LYS A 38 -1.68 27.04 3.77
C LYS A 38 -0.39 26.52 3.13
N ILE A 39 0.40 25.74 3.88
CA ILE A 39 1.63 25.12 3.36
C ILE A 39 1.30 24.03 2.33
N ILE A 40 0.25 23.25 2.55
CA ILE A 40 -0.24 22.24 1.58
C ILE A 40 -0.73 22.93 0.30
N ASP A 41 -1.50 24.01 0.40
CA ASP A 41 -1.98 24.77 -0.76
C ASP A 41 -0.83 25.37 -1.58
N LEU A 42 0.22 25.86 -0.91
CA LEU A 42 1.44 26.32 -1.57
C LEU A 42 2.17 25.17 -2.26
N SER A 43 2.28 24.01 -1.61
CA SER A 43 2.90 22.81 -2.19
C SER A 43 2.14 22.29 -3.42
N ASN A 44 0.80 22.35 -3.40
CA ASN A 44 -0.05 22.01 -4.54
C ASN A 44 0.12 23.00 -5.70
N LYS A 45 0.22 24.30 -5.41
CA LYS A 45 0.50 25.33 -6.44
C LYS A 45 1.88 25.13 -7.09
N ILE A 46 2.90 24.84 -6.29
CA ILE A 46 4.24 24.51 -6.77
C ILE A 46 4.18 23.24 -7.65
N SER A 47 3.52 22.19 -7.17
CA SER A 47 3.34 20.94 -7.92
C SER A 47 2.68 21.14 -9.28
N ASN A 48 1.64 21.97 -9.35
CA ASN A 48 0.92 22.27 -10.59
C ASN A 48 1.73 23.14 -11.56
N MET A 49 2.60 24.01 -11.06
CA MET A 49 3.47 24.85 -11.89
C MET A 49 4.63 24.04 -12.49
N ILE A 50 5.17 23.07 -11.74
CA ILE A 50 6.30 22.23 -12.14
C ILE A 50 5.88 21.13 -13.14
N GLY A 51 4.62 20.67 -13.13
CA GLY A 51 4.12 19.74 -14.15
C GLY A 51 4.24 20.23 -15.60
N LYS A 52 4.57 21.51 -15.81
CA LYS A 52 4.77 22.13 -17.13
C LYS A 52 6.25 22.26 -17.56
N ASN A 53 7.22 22.16 -16.64
CA ASN A 53 8.65 22.34 -16.93
C ASN A 53 9.48 21.17 -16.36
N GLN A 54 10.25 20.49 -17.22
CA GLN A 54 11.08 19.32 -16.87
C GLN A 54 12.47 19.73 -16.32
N ASP A 55 12.51 20.55 -15.28
CA ASP A 55 13.79 20.92 -14.64
C ASP A 55 14.09 19.97 -13.46
N ASP A 56 15.17 19.21 -13.56
CA ASP A 56 15.58 18.18 -12.58
C ASP A 56 15.83 18.73 -11.17
N ASP A 57 16.30 19.98 -11.05
CA ASP A 57 16.54 20.62 -9.75
C ASP A 57 15.23 21.01 -9.05
N LEU A 58 14.20 21.36 -9.82
CA LEU A 58 12.85 21.62 -9.33
C LEU A 58 12.17 20.33 -8.82
N ILE A 59 12.44 19.21 -9.50
CA ILE A 59 11.94 17.88 -9.09
C ILE A 59 12.60 17.43 -7.78
N LYS A 60 13.91 17.66 -7.60
CA LYS A 60 14.60 17.38 -6.33
C LYS A 60 14.07 18.23 -5.18
N TYR A 61 13.89 19.53 -5.42
CA TYR A 61 13.31 20.44 -4.43
C TYR A 61 11.89 20.03 -4.04
N ARG A 62 11.06 19.64 -5.02
CA ARG A 62 9.73 19.06 -4.79
C ARG A 62 9.82 17.87 -3.84
N ASN A 63 10.67 16.88 -4.16
CA ASN A 63 10.79 15.67 -3.35
C ASN A 63 11.28 15.97 -1.93
N GLU A 64 12.19 16.93 -1.77
CA GLU A 64 12.69 17.36 -0.47
C GLU A 64 11.61 18.02 0.38
N VAL A 65 10.82 18.95 -0.18
CA VAL A 65 9.72 19.64 0.53
C VAL A 65 8.60 18.66 0.89
N ILE A 66 8.19 17.81 -0.04
CA ILE A 66 7.18 16.76 0.14
C ILE A 66 7.60 15.79 1.26
N THR A 67 8.85 15.32 1.21
CA THR A 67 9.40 14.42 2.23
C THR A 67 9.47 15.07 3.62
N LYS A 68 9.92 16.34 3.70
CA LYS A 68 10.03 17.07 4.98
C LYS A 68 8.67 17.41 5.60
N LEU A 69 7.64 17.58 4.79
CA LEU A 69 6.28 17.85 5.27
C LEU A 69 5.52 16.58 5.69
N GLY A 70 6.12 15.40 5.52
CA GLY A 70 5.44 14.12 5.77
C GLY A 70 4.27 13.86 4.81
N ILE A 71 4.09 14.74 3.81
CA ILE A 71 3.25 14.51 2.66
C ILE A 71 4.04 13.53 1.80
N TYR A 72 4.13 12.25 2.17
CA TYR A 72 4.37 11.25 1.13
C TYR A 72 3.34 11.55 0.04
N SER A 73 3.72 11.55 -1.24
CA SER A 73 2.76 11.68 -2.34
C SER A 73 2.31 10.26 -2.71
N PRO A 74 1.24 9.71 -2.08
CA PRO A 74 0.98 8.28 -2.13
C PRO A 74 -0.34 8.14 -2.87
N THR A 75 -0.28 8.23 -4.21
CA THR A 75 -1.39 8.09 -5.17
C THR A 75 -2.77 8.04 -4.49
N THR A 76 -3.35 9.21 -4.23
CA THR A 76 -4.68 9.35 -3.63
C THR A 76 -5.68 9.64 -4.74
N LYS A 77 -6.89 9.08 -4.70
CA LYS A 77 -7.93 9.31 -5.74
C LYS A 77 -8.24 10.80 -5.96
N SER A 78 -8.01 11.63 -4.95
CA SER A 78 -8.18 13.09 -4.99
C SER A 78 -7.12 13.83 -5.82
N ASP A 79 -5.97 13.21 -6.06
CA ASP A 79 -4.82 13.87 -6.69
C ASP A 79 -4.84 13.75 -8.22
N PHE A 80 -5.72 12.91 -8.76
CA PHE A 80 -5.87 12.68 -10.18
C PHE A 80 -7.18 13.27 -10.68
N THR A 81 -7.09 14.14 -11.68
CA THR A 81 -8.25 14.69 -12.41
C THR A 81 -8.98 13.63 -13.23
N ASN A 82 -8.33 12.51 -13.52
CA ASN A 82 -8.87 11.40 -14.29
C ASN A 82 -8.61 10.06 -13.57
N ASN A 83 -9.66 9.24 -13.40
CA ASN A 83 -9.56 7.97 -12.67
C ASN A 83 -8.58 6.97 -13.32
N ASP A 84 -8.39 7.06 -14.63
CA ASP A 84 -7.52 6.15 -15.38
C ASP A 84 -6.04 6.34 -15.02
N ASP A 85 -5.59 7.58 -14.80
CA ASP A 85 -4.20 7.87 -14.41
C ASP A 85 -3.90 7.38 -12.99
N TYR A 86 -4.90 7.43 -12.10
CA TYR A 86 -4.81 6.82 -10.78
C TYR A 86 -4.61 5.30 -10.89
N PHE A 87 -5.46 4.62 -11.68
CA PHE A 87 -5.37 3.18 -11.82
C PHE A 87 -4.08 2.72 -12.50
N GLN A 88 -3.57 3.50 -13.46
CA GLN A 88 -2.30 3.25 -14.14
C GLN A 88 -1.09 3.41 -13.20
N ASN A 89 -1.04 4.46 -12.39
CA ASN A 89 0.04 4.64 -11.42
C ASN A 89 0.02 3.54 -10.35
N LEU A 90 -1.16 3.18 -9.86
CA LEU A 90 -1.32 2.06 -8.93
C LEU A 90 -0.92 0.72 -9.59
N ALA A 91 -1.17 0.54 -10.88
CA ALA A 91 -0.72 -0.64 -11.63
C ALA A 91 0.81 -0.74 -11.72
N LYS A 92 1.50 0.39 -11.86
CA LYS A 92 2.97 0.45 -11.82
C LYS A 92 3.52 0.05 -10.44
N ASP A 93 2.87 0.50 -9.36
CA ASP A 93 3.22 0.08 -8.01
C ASP A 93 3.02 -1.43 -7.83
N ILE A 94 1.89 -1.97 -8.34
CA ILE A 94 1.59 -3.40 -8.33
C ILE A 94 2.66 -4.17 -9.11
N SER A 95 3.03 -3.74 -10.32
CA SER A 95 4.03 -4.43 -11.13
C SER A 95 5.38 -4.49 -10.42
N ASN A 96 5.81 -3.40 -9.78
CA ASN A 96 7.06 -3.37 -9.02
C ASN A 96 7.04 -4.38 -7.86
N VAL A 97 5.95 -4.43 -7.10
CA VAL A 97 5.79 -5.41 -6.01
C VAL A 97 5.83 -6.83 -6.59
N VAL A 98 5.08 -7.11 -7.65
CA VAL A 98 5.05 -8.45 -8.24
C VAL A 98 6.44 -8.85 -8.75
N CYS A 99 7.12 -8.02 -9.53
CA CYS A 99 8.48 -8.30 -10.03
C CYS A 99 9.46 -8.61 -8.89
N ASN A 100 9.40 -7.89 -7.78
CA ASN A 100 10.29 -8.11 -6.63
C ASN A 100 10.08 -9.47 -5.94
N PHE A 101 8.85 -9.99 -5.93
CA PHE A 101 8.52 -11.23 -5.21
C PHE A 101 8.36 -12.45 -6.10
N ILE A 102 8.02 -12.28 -7.39
CA ILE A 102 7.68 -13.38 -8.29
C ILE A 102 8.87 -14.31 -8.55
N GLU A 103 10.08 -13.77 -8.66
CA GLU A 103 11.30 -14.56 -8.81
C GLU A 103 11.54 -15.47 -7.59
N SER A 104 11.34 -14.92 -6.39
CA SER A 104 11.48 -15.67 -5.12
C SER A 104 10.40 -16.76 -4.94
N LYS A 105 9.27 -16.61 -5.63
CA LYS A 105 8.08 -17.47 -5.51
C LYS A 105 7.89 -18.39 -6.71
N ASN A 106 9.00 -18.74 -7.38
CA ASN A 106 8.98 -19.68 -8.49
C ASN A 106 7.97 -19.28 -9.59
N GLY A 107 7.91 -17.98 -9.89
CA GLY A 107 7.19 -17.46 -11.05
C GLY A 107 5.70 -17.27 -10.81
N ILE A 108 5.20 -17.53 -9.60
CA ILE A 108 3.76 -17.41 -9.33
C ILE A 108 3.48 -16.76 -7.97
N ILE A 109 2.57 -15.80 -7.96
CA ILE A 109 2.11 -15.15 -6.73
C ILE A 109 0.59 -14.96 -6.73
N SER A 110 -0.04 -15.23 -5.59
CA SER A 110 -1.48 -15.05 -5.43
C SER A 110 -1.86 -13.58 -5.41
N PHE A 111 -3.00 -13.26 -6.02
CA PHE A 111 -3.56 -11.91 -6.07
C PHE A 111 -3.79 -11.31 -4.68
N THR A 112 -4.23 -12.13 -3.72
CA THR A 112 -4.46 -11.72 -2.33
C THR A 112 -3.15 -11.39 -1.61
N ASN A 113 -2.12 -12.20 -1.85
CA ASN A 113 -0.79 -11.96 -1.27
C ASN A 113 -0.17 -10.68 -1.83
N THR A 114 -0.29 -10.44 -3.13
CA THR A 114 0.13 -9.18 -3.76
C THR A 114 -0.60 -7.98 -3.18
N PHE A 115 -1.92 -8.07 -3.00
CA PHE A 115 -2.71 -7.01 -2.36
C PHE A 115 -2.20 -6.69 -0.95
N TYR A 116 -1.93 -7.72 -0.15
CA TYR A 116 -1.37 -7.56 1.19
C TYR A 116 0.03 -6.94 1.15
N LEU A 117 0.93 -7.42 0.28
CA LEU A 117 2.29 -6.92 0.15
C LEU A 117 2.33 -5.45 -0.27
N LEU A 118 1.47 -5.06 -1.21
CA LEU A 118 1.31 -3.67 -1.63
C LEU A 118 0.88 -2.78 -0.46
N ASN A 119 -0.17 -3.17 0.26
CA ASN A 119 -0.69 -2.40 1.38
C ASN A 119 0.29 -2.32 2.54
N ARG A 120 1.05 -3.39 2.78
CA ARG A 120 2.15 -3.41 3.74
C ARG A 120 3.27 -2.45 3.35
N ALA A 121 3.63 -2.38 2.08
CA ALA A 121 4.65 -1.43 1.59
C ALA A 121 4.19 0.03 1.71
N ARG A 122 2.89 0.31 1.56
CA ARG A 122 2.32 1.68 1.59
C ARG A 122 2.11 2.24 3.00
N SER A 123 1.92 1.41 4.02
CA SER A 123 1.78 1.75 5.47
C SER A 123 0.64 2.70 5.89
N THR A 124 0.45 3.85 5.24
CA THR A 124 -0.52 4.89 5.64
C THR A 124 -1.62 5.16 4.60
N ASN A 125 -1.41 4.81 3.32
CA ASN A 125 -2.39 4.97 2.24
C ASN A 125 -2.78 3.63 1.62
N LEU A 126 -3.67 2.93 2.31
CA LEU A 126 -4.19 1.61 1.94
C LEU A 126 -5.03 1.68 0.65
N CYS A 127 -4.79 0.75 -0.25
CA CYS A 127 -5.60 0.52 -1.44
C CYS A 127 -6.83 -0.32 -1.09
N SER A 128 -7.99 0.03 -1.65
CA SER A 128 -9.19 -0.79 -1.53
C SER A 128 -9.12 -2.02 -2.44
N PRO A 129 -9.79 -3.13 -2.10
CA PRO A 129 -9.80 -4.33 -2.95
C PRO A 129 -10.29 -4.07 -4.38
N ASN A 130 -11.30 -3.20 -4.53
CA ASN A 130 -11.86 -2.84 -5.84
C ASN A 130 -10.87 -2.05 -6.69
N ASP A 131 -10.13 -1.13 -6.07
CA ASP A 131 -9.12 -0.33 -6.77
C ASP A 131 -7.96 -1.20 -7.22
N PHE A 132 -7.52 -2.12 -6.36
CA PHE A 132 -6.49 -3.10 -6.71
C PHE A 132 -6.90 -3.96 -7.91
N VAL A 133 -8.12 -4.50 -7.93
CA VAL A 133 -8.62 -5.31 -9.06
C VAL A 133 -8.71 -4.48 -10.34
N SER A 134 -9.09 -3.20 -10.23
CA SER A 134 -9.23 -2.31 -11.38
C SER A 134 -7.85 -1.95 -11.95
N SER A 135 -6.88 -1.64 -11.09
CA SER A 135 -5.48 -1.38 -11.47
C SER A 135 -4.75 -2.61 -12.00
N ALA A 136 -5.01 -3.78 -11.45
CA ALA A 136 -4.33 -5.00 -11.86
C ALA A 136 -4.52 -5.34 -13.35
N LYS A 137 -5.61 -4.84 -13.97
CA LYS A 137 -5.84 -4.98 -15.43
C LYS A 137 -4.78 -4.27 -16.28
N PHE A 138 -4.13 -3.24 -15.73
CA PHE A 138 -3.12 -2.45 -16.44
C PHE A 138 -1.70 -2.94 -16.14
N VAL A 139 -1.51 -3.95 -15.29
CA VAL A 139 -0.17 -4.47 -14.92
C VAL A 139 0.58 -5.01 -16.14
N SER A 140 -0.14 -5.62 -17.08
CA SER A 140 0.43 -6.12 -18.34
C SER A 140 1.08 -5.02 -19.19
N ASN A 141 0.69 -3.76 -19.01
CA ASN A 141 1.28 -2.63 -19.74
C ASN A 141 2.67 -2.27 -19.22
N TYR A 142 2.96 -2.59 -17.96
CA TYR A 142 4.23 -2.26 -17.30
C TYR A 142 5.16 -3.47 -17.18
N ALA A 143 4.60 -4.68 -17.09
CA ALA A 143 5.35 -5.92 -17.03
C ALA A 143 4.82 -6.92 -18.07
N SER A 144 5.46 -6.94 -19.24
CA SER A 144 5.08 -7.81 -20.38
C SER A 144 5.14 -9.30 -20.07
N ASN A 145 6.00 -9.69 -19.12
CA ASN A 145 6.25 -11.08 -18.79
C ASN A 145 5.25 -11.61 -17.73
N ILE A 146 4.39 -10.75 -17.19
CA ILE A 146 3.45 -11.11 -16.11
C ILE A 146 2.02 -11.13 -16.65
N ILE A 147 1.35 -12.27 -16.49
CA ILE A 147 -0.05 -12.47 -16.85
C ILE A 147 -0.90 -12.64 -15.59
N VAL A 148 -2.06 -12.01 -15.56
CA VAL A 148 -3.09 -12.27 -14.55
C VAL A 148 -4.00 -13.37 -15.09
N THR A 149 -4.05 -14.52 -14.40
CA THR A 149 -4.94 -15.63 -14.76
C THR A 149 -5.72 -16.13 -13.55
N ASN A 150 -6.82 -16.85 -13.82
CA ASN A 150 -7.59 -17.55 -12.81
C ASN A 150 -7.16 -19.03 -12.78
N MET A 151 -7.07 -19.58 -11.59
CA MET A 151 -6.91 -21.00 -11.31
C MET A 151 -8.26 -21.73 -11.36
N GLU A 152 -8.24 -23.07 -11.33
CA GLU A 152 -9.46 -23.89 -11.44
C GLU A 152 -10.40 -23.69 -10.23
N ASN A 153 -9.83 -23.48 -9.05
CA ASN A 153 -10.54 -23.11 -7.82
C ASN A 153 -11.06 -21.65 -7.79
N GLY A 154 -10.86 -20.88 -8.86
CA GLY A 154 -11.28 -19.47 -8.95
C GLY A 154 -10.32 -18.47 -8.30
N LEU A 155 -9.17 -18.89 -7.78
CA LEU A 155 -8.14 -17.98 -7.29
C LEU A 155 -7.48 -17.22 -8.45
N LYS A 156 -7.37 -15.91 -8.30
CA LYS A 156 -6.54 -15.09 -9.19
C LYS A 156 -5.07 -15.20 -8.80
N ILE A 157 -4.22 -15.31 -9.81
CA ILE A 157 -2.76 -15.36 -9.67
C ILE A 157 -2.09 -14.46 -10.70
N PHE A 158 -0.90 -13.97 -10.35
CA PHE A 158 0.05 -13.40 -11.29
C PHE A 158 1.06 -14.50 -11.65
N LEU A 159 1.22 -14.76 -12.94
CA LEU A 159 2.12 -15.76 -13.51
C LEU A 159 3.19 -15.08 -14.34
N ASP A 160 4.44 -15.43 -14.09
CA ASP A 160 5.57 -15.09 -14.96
C ASP A 160 5.69 -16.14 -16.08
N ILE A 161 5.55 -15.70 -17.33
CA ILE A 161 5.63 -16.56 -18.51
C ILE A 161 7.05 -17.12 -18.68
N SER A 162 8.07 -16.40 -18.18
CA SER A 162 9.47 -16.82 -18.35
C SER A 162 9.84 -18.03 -17.48
N GLN A 163 9.12 -18.26 -16.39
CA GLN A 163 9.30 -19.45 -15.56
C GLN A 163 8.34 -20.55 -16.01
N SER A 164 8.88 -21.49 -16.81
CA SER A 164 8.15 -22.69 -17.20
C SER A 164 7.75 -23.52 -15.98
N SER A 165 6.46 -23.86 -15.92
CA SER A 165 5.87 -24.79 -14.96
C SER A 165 6.55 -26.16 -14.94
N ASP A 166 7.26 -26.54 -16.01
CA ASP A 166 7.94 -27.84 -16.13
C ASP A 166 9.02 -28.07 -15.07
N ALA A 167 9.73 -27.02 -14.66
CA ALA A 167 10.78 -27.16 -13.65
C ALA A 167 10.21 -27.55 -12.28
N ILE A 168 8.99 -27.08 -11.98
CA ILE A 168 8.29 -27.38 -10.73
C ILE A 168 7.71 -28.79 -10.80
N TYR A 169 7.08 -29.17 -11.92
CA TYR A 169 6.57 -30.53 -12.11
C TYR A 169 7.67 -31.59 -12.02
N LYS A 170 8.85 -31.33 -12.58
CA LYS A 170 10.00 -32.23 -12.43
C LYS A 170 10.45 -32.39 -10.97
N LYS A 171 10.46 -31.31 -10.18
CA LYS A 171 10.79 -31.39 -8.74
C LYS A 171 9.74 -32.20 -7.97
N ILE A 172 8.46 -32.01 -8.29
CA ILE A 172 7.36 -32.75 -7.69
C ILE A 172 7.43 -34.23 -8.06
N GLN A 173 7.75 -34.57 -9.32
CA GLN A 173 7.98 -35.95 -9.74
C GLN A 173 9.14 -36.61 -8.98
N ILE A 174 10.28 -35.93 -8.83
CA ILE A 174 11.40 -36.45 -8.04
C ILE A 174 10.98 -36.70 -6.57
N LEU A 175 10.15 -35.84 -5.99
CA LEU A 175 9.64 -36.04 -4.63
C LEU A 175 8.71 -37.25 -4.53
N LEU A 176 7.80 -37.41 -5.50
CA LEU A 176 6.91 -38.56 -5.60
C LEU A 176 7.72 -39.87 -5.74
N ASP A 177 8.76 -39.87 -6.55
CA ASP A 177 9.63 -41.03 -6.74
C ASP A 177 10.39 -41.43 -5.46
N ASN A 178 10.77 -40.43 -4.64
CA ASN A 178 11.54 -40.67 -3.40
C ASN A 178 10.67 -41.07 -2.19
N THR A 179 9.45 -40.55 -2.09
CA THR A 179 8.61 -40.69 -0.89
C THR A 179 7.36 -41.53 -1.10
N GLN A 180 7.06 -41.93 -2.34
CA GLN A 180 5.92 -42.75 -2.76
C GLN A 180 4.53 -42.10 -2.55
N TYR A 181 4.42 -41.15 -1.62
CA TYR A 181 3.27 -40.29 -1.38
C TYR A 181 3.75 -38.86 -1.05
N CYS A 182 2.99 -37.87 -1.45
CA CYS A 182 3.31 -36.46 -1.20
C CYS A 182 2.06 -35.76 -0.66
N THR A 183 2.19 -35.01 0.43
CA THR A 183 1.10 -34.17 0.92
C THR A 183 1.15 -32.79 0.25
N ALA A 184 0.01 -32.10 0.19
CA ALA A 184 -0.04 -30.74 -0.33
C ALA A 184 0.91 -29.77 0.42
N TYR A 185 1.24 -30.08 1.68
CA TYR A 185 2.21 -29.33 2.46
C TYR A 185 3.65 -29.54 1.96
N ASP A 186 4.02 -30.78 1.61
CA ASP A 186 5.35 -31.09 1.09
C ASP A 186 5.55 -30.45 -0.30
N VAL A 187 4.52 -30.51 -1.16
CA VAL A 187 4.52 -29.80 -2.45
C VAL A 187 4.66 -28.29 -2.23
N ALA A 188 3.94 -27.72 -1.27
CA ALA A 188 4.01 -26.29 -0.96
C ALA A 188 5.41 -25.85 -0.52
N LEU A 189 6.08 -26.65 0.33
CA LEU A 189 7.45 -26.39 0.76
C LEU A 189 8.44 -26.46 -0.42
N CYS A 190 8.32 -27.47 -1.27
CA CYS A 190 9.23 -27.65 -2.39
C CYS A 190 9.02 -26.66 -3.54
N ALA A 191 7.79 -26.21 -3.75
CA ALA A 191 7.44 -25.20 -4.75
C ALA A 191 7.48 -23.76 -4.19
N ASN A 192 7.78 -23.58 -2.89
CA ASN A 192 7.76 -22.29 -2.17
C ASN A 192 6.45 -21.49 -2.40
N CYS A 193 5.32 -22.18 -2.47
CA CYS A 193 4.02 -21.58 -2.73
C CYS A 193 3.04 -21.83 -1.56
N PRO A 194 1.94 -21.08 -1.47
CA PRO A 194 0.90 -21.36 -0.48
C PRO A 194 0.28 -22.75 -0.69
N VAL A 195 -0.13 -23.43 0.39
CA VAL A 195 -0.71 -24.79 0.35
C VAL A 195 -1.91 -24.88 -0.59
N ILE A 196 -2.75 -23.84 -0.64
CA ILE A 196 -3.92 -23.84 -1.52
C ILE A 196 -3.57 -23.86 -3.01
N MET A 197 -2.38 -23.35 -3.34
CA MET A 197 -1.85 -23.38 -4.69
C MET A 197 -1.15 -24.71 -4.99
N ALA A 198 -0.56 -25.34 -3.97
CA ALA A 198 0.03 -26.67 -4.07
C ALA A 198 -1.02 -27.76 -4.27
N LEU A 199 -2.25 -27.59 -3.78
CA LEU A 199 -3.36 -28.52 -4.00
C LEU A 199 -3.75 -28.69 -5.48
N GLU A 200 -3.44 -27.72 -6.33
CA GLU A 200 -3.74 -27.77 -7.77
C GLU A 200 -2.57 -28.27 -8.62
N LYS A 201 -1.40 -28.53 -8.02
CA LYS A 201 -0.20 -28.98 -8.72
C LYS A 201 0.06 -30.46 -8.51
#